data_AF-A0A9Y3W186-F1
#
_entry.id   AF-A0A9Y3W186-F1
#
_cell.length_a   1.000
_cell.length_b   1.000
_cell.length_c   1.000
_cell.angle_alpha   90.00
_cell.angle_beta   90.00
_cell.angle_gamma   90.00
#
_symmetry.space_group_name_H-M   'P 1'
#
loop_
_entity.id
_entity.type
_entity.pdbx_description
1 polymer ?
#
loop_
_entity_poly.entity_id
_entity_poly.type
_entity_poly.pdbx_seq_one_letter_code
_entity_poly.pdbx_strand_id
1 'polypeptide(L)'
;VTPSSKIVGDLAQFMVQNNLTRAEVEERADELSFPLSVVEFLQGYVGIPHGGFPEPFRSKVLKSLPRIDGRPGASLPPMDFKSLEEGLRATHGDDITPEDVMSAAMYPKVFQEFKEFTANFGPVDCLSTRLFLDGPKIAEEFE
;
A
#
# COMPACT_ATOMS: atom_id res chain seq x y z
N VAL A 1 -2.59 12.21 -9.13
CA VAL A 1 -1.26 11.53 -9.06
C VAL A 1 -1.32 10.48 -7.97
N THR A 2 -0.36 9.55 -7.89
CA THR A 2 -0.36 8.54 -6.82
C THR A 2 -0.44 9.21 -5.43
N PRO A 3 -1.32 8.75 -4.51
CA PRO A 3 -2.27 7.62 -4.63
C PRO A 3 -3.66 8.00 -5.16
N SER A 4 -4.00 9.29 -5.34
CA SER A 4 -5.34 9.74 -5.76
C SER A 4 -5.79 9.23 -7.12
N SER A 5 -4.87 9.04 -8.08
CA SER A 5 -5.21 8.40 -9.37
C SER A 5 -5.58 6.93 -9.24
N LYS A 6 -4.98 6.20 -8.29
CA LYS A 6 -5.39 4.82 -7.99
C LYS A 6 -6.80 4.79 -7.42
N ILE A 7 -7.13 5.70 -6.50
CA ILE A 7 -8.46 5.80 -5.88
C ILE A 7 -9.55 5.99 -6.95
N VAL A 8 -9.30 6.87 -7.92
CA VAL A 8 -10.22 7.06 -9.06
C VAL A 8 -10.32 5.80 -9.91
N GLY A 9 -9.21 5.11 -10.17
CA GLY A 9 -9.19 3.84 -10.89
C GLY A 9 -9.99 2.74 -10.19
N ASP A 10 -9.80 2.57 -8.88
CA ASP A 10 -10.53 1.58 -8.06
C ASP A 10 -12.04 1.86 -8.08
N LEU A 11 -12.44 3.13 -7.97
CA LEU A 11 -13.86 3.52 -8.07
C LEU A 11 -14.42 3.24 -9.47
N ALA A 12 -13.69 3.57 -10.54
CA ALA A 12 -14.12 3.32 -11.90
C ALA A 12 -14.27 1.81 -12.17
N GLN A 13 -13.31 0.99 -11.73
CA GLN A 13 -13.37 -0.45 -11.83
C GLN A 13 -14.58 -1.01 -11.07
N PHE A 14 -14.81 -0.54 -9.85
CA PHE A 14 -15.98 -0.92 -9.05
C PHE A 14 -17.30 -0.59 -9.77
N MET A 15 -17.42 0.59 -10.36
CA MET A 15 -18.61 1.01 -11.10
C MET A 15 -18.88 0.11 -12.30
N VAL A 16 -17.85 -0.17 -13.11
CA VAL A 16 -17.97 -1.04 -14.30
C VAL A 16 -18.31 -2.48 -13.91
N GLN A 17 -17.64 -3.03 -12.90
CA GLN A 17 -17.89 -4.40 -12.42
C GLN A 17 -19.33 -4.61 -11.94
N ASN A 18 -19.95 -3.56 -11.40
CA ASN A 18 -21.32 -3.61 -10.88
C ASN A 18 -22.36 -2.97 -11.83
N ASN A 19 -21.97 -2.60 -13.06
CA ASN A 19 -22.82 -1.90 -14.03
C ASN A 19 -23.51 -0.64 -13.48
N LEU A 20 -22.79 0.14 -12.68
CA LEU A 20 -23.33 1.33 -12.03
C LEU A 20 -23.01 2.60 -12.82
N THR A 21 -24.03 3.41 -13.06
CA THR A 21 -23.88 4.80 -13.50
C THR A 21 -23.50 5.71 -12.34
N ARG A 22 -22.98 6.91 -12.64
CA ARG A 22 -22.67 7.91 -11.61
C ARG A 22 -23.89 8.23 -10.73
N ALA A 23 -25.06 8.41 -11.34
CA ALA A 23 -26.27 8.77 -10.60
C ALA A 23 -26.66 7.68 -9.60
N GLU A 24 -26.62 6.41 -10.01
CA GLU A 24 -26.92 5.28 -9.13
C GLU A 24 -25.91 5.16 -7.97
N VAL A 25 -24.63 5.45 -8.23
CA VAL A 25 -23.59 5.49 -7.17
C VAL A 25 -23.89 6.58 -6.15
N GLU A 26 -24.27 7.78 -6.58
CA GLU A 26 -24.59 8.90 -5.68
C GLU A 26 -25.90 8.67 -4.90
N GLU A 27 -26.89 8.04 -5.55
CA GLU A 27 -28.17 7.71 -4.94
C GLU A 27 -28.01 6.65 -3.85
N ARG A 28 -27.33 5.54 -4.18
CA ARG A 28 -27.20 4.33 -3.34
C ARG A 28 -25.89 4.27 -2.54
N ALA A 29 -25.20 5.39 -2.37
CA ALA A 29 -23.89 5.46 -1.71
C ALA A 29 -23.88 4.93 -0.27
N ASP A 30 -25.03 4.90 0.39
CA ASP A 30 -25.23 4.36 1.74
C ASP A 30 -25.45 2.83 1.76
N GLU A 31 -25.75 2.20 0.63
CA GLU A 31 -25.92 0.75 0.52
C GLU A 31 -24.70 0.05 -0.12
N LEU A 32 -23.97 0.77 -0.97
CA LEU A 32 -22.85 0.23 -1.73
C LEU A 32 -21.59 0.04 -0.85
N SER A 33 -20.94 -1.11 -1.01
CA SER A 33 -19.64 -1.42 -0.40
C SER A 33 -18.50 -0.96 -1.29
N PHE A 34 -18.06 0.27 -1.10
CA PHE A 34 -16.97 0.87 -1.89
C PHE A 34 -15.61 0.21 -1.63
N PRO A 35 -14.68 0.27 -2.59
CA PRO A 35 -13.28 -0.13 -2.36
C PRO A 35 -12.67 0.61 -1.18
N LEU A 36 -11.83 -0.08 -0.41
CA LEU A 36 -11.19 0.46 0.80
C LEU A 36 -10.45 1.78 0.54
N SER A 37 -9.75 1.89 -0.60
CA SER A 37 -9.01 3.09 -0.99
C SER A 37 -9.91 4.33 -1.15
N VAL A 38 -11.15 4.15 -1.64
CA VAL A 38 -12.15 5.22 -1.76
C VAL A 38 -12.65 5.64 -0.39
N VAL A 39 -12.92 4.67 0.48
CA VAL A 39 -13.38 4.94 1.86
C VAL A 39 -12.30 5.68 2.64
N GLU A 40 -11.06 5.20 2.65
CA GLU A 40 -9.92 5.84 3.34
C GLU A 40 -9.63 7.26 2.82
N PHE A 41 -9.75 7.45 1.50
CA PHE A 41 -9.67 8.78 0.89
C PHE A 41 -10.73 9.72 1.45
N LEU A 42 -11.99 9.29 1.47
CA LEU A 42 -13.11 10.09 2.00
C LEU A 42 -12.98 10.31 3.50
N GLN A 43 -12.39 9.38 4.26
CA GLN A 43 -12.06 9.58 5.66
C GLN A 43 -11.01 10.66 5.87
N GLY A 44 -10.14 10.91 4.88
CA GLY A 44 -9.11 11.94 4.93
C GLY A 44 -7.69 11.41 5.15
N TYR A 45 -7.44 10.10 5.02
CA TYR A 45 -6.10 9.51 5.19
C TYR A 45 -5.06 10.04 4.19
N VAL A 46 -5.53 10.56 3.05
CA VAL A 46 -4.69 11.18 2.01
C VAL A 46 -4.76 12.71 2.05
N GLY A 47 -5.29 13.27 3.14
CA GLY A 47 -5.52 14.69 3.30
C GLY A 47 -6.84 15.17 2.70
N ILE A 48 -7.00 16.50 2.63
CA ILE A 48 -8.23 17.17 2.23
C ILE A 48 -8.02 17.81 0.85
N PRO A 49 -8.85 17.49 -0.16
CA PRO A 49 -8.74 18.11 -1.47
C PRO A 49 -9.14 19.59 -1.43
N HIS A 50 -8.62 20.36 -2.38
CA HIS A 50 -9.07 21.74 -2.58
C HIS A 50 -10.58 21.78 -2.85
N GLY A 51 -11.30 22.66 -2.15
CA GLY A 51 -12.77 22.74 -2.21
C GLY A 51 -13.50 21.73 -1.31
N GLY A 52 -12.78 20.83 -0.65
CA GLY A 52 -13.35 19.82 0.25
C GLY A 52 -13.91 18.60 -0.46
N PHE A 53 -14.50 17.71 0.32
CA PHE A 53 -15.12 16.50 -0.19
C PHE A 53 -16.57 16.75 -0.63
N PRO A 54 -17.08 16.05 -1.65
CA PRO A 54 -18.45 16.21 -2.11
C PRO A 54 -19.44 15.70 -1.06
N GLU A 55 -20.29 16.59 -0.56
CA GLU A 55 -21.45 16.24 0.26
C GLU A 55 -22.73 16.30 -0.61
N PRO A 56 -23.72 15.42 -0.41
CA PRO A 56 -23.87 14.46 0.71
C PRO A 56 -23.14 13.12 0.50
N PHE A 57 -22.42 12.95 -0.62
CA PHE A 57 -21.82 11.67 -1.01
C PHE A 57 -20.86 11.14 0.07
N ARG A 58 -19.91 11.95 0.55
CA ARG A 58 -18.96 11.57 1.59
C ARG A 58 -19.69 11.06 2.84
N SER A 59 -20.71 11.77 3.31
CA SER A 59 -21.44 11.36 4.51
C SER A 59 -22.19 10.04 4.32
N LYS A 60 -22.78 9.80 3.14
CA LYS A 60 -23.44 8.52 2.82
C LYS A 60 -22.47 7.33 2.83
N VAL A 61 -21.29 7.50 2.23
CA VAL A 61 -20.27 6.43 2.16
C VAL A 61 -19.69 6.14 3.54
N LEU A 62 -19.33 7.19 4.30
CA LEU A 62 -18.65 7.01 5.58
C LEU A 62 -19.58 6.58 6.70
N LYS A 63 -20.86 6.95 6.66
CA LYS A 63 -21.81 6.68 7.74
C LYS A 63 -21.25 7.14 9.09
N SER A 64 -20.88 6.21 9.96
CA SER A 64 -20.29 6.43 11.29
C SER A 64 -18.77 6.21 11.36
N LEU A 65 -18.09 6.03 10.22
CA LEU A 65 -16.64 5.86 10.17
C LEU A 65 -15.92 7.16 10.60
N PRO A 66 -14.77 7.04 11.30
CA PRO A 66 -14.03 8.20 11.77
C PRO A 66 -13.50 9.02 10.60
N ARG A 67 -13.43 10.34 10.81
CA ARG A 67 -12.89 11.31 9.86
C ARG A 67 -11.58 11.87 10.42
N ILE A 68 -10.62 12.11 9.54
CA ILE A 68 -9.38 12.80 9.83
C ILE A 68 -9.53 14.24 9.33
N ASP A 69 -9.43 15.19 10.26
CA ASP A 69 -9.41 16.61 9.96
C ASP A 69 -7.96 17.10 9.85
N GLY A 70 -7.67 17.89 8.82
CA GLY A 70 -6.35 18.46 8.59
C GLY A 70 -5.32 17.45 8.06
N ARG A 71 -4.09 17.52 8.59
CA ARG A 71 -2.94 16.72 8.14
C ARG A 71 -2.91 15.37 8.88
N PRO A 72 -3.01 14.22 8.19
CA PRO A 72 -3.05 12.90 8.86
C PRO A 72 -1.85 12.62 9.76
N GLY A 73 -0.64 12.97 9.33
CA GLY A 73 0.57 12.82 10.13
C GLY A 73 0.70 13.78 11.32
N ALA A 74 -0.34 14.56 11.66
CA ALA A 74 -0.38 15.36 12.88
C ALA A 74 -0.90 14.56 14.09
N SER A 75 -1.81 13.61 13.85
CA SER A 75 -2.39 12.76 14.89
C SER A 75 -1.75 11.38 14.98
N LEU A 76 -1.01 10.95 13.95
CA LEU A 76 -0.29 9.68 13.97
C LEU A 76 0.84 9.71 15.02
N PRO A 77 0.91 8.71 15.91
CA PRO A 77 2.01 8.63 16.87
C PRO A 77 3.35 8.41 16.15
N PRO A 78 4.46 8.94 16.70
CA PRO A 78 5.77 8.65 16.15
C PRO A 78 6.07 7.15 16.23
N MET A 79 6.61 6.60 15.14
CA MET A 79 7.03 5.20 15.08
C MET A 79 8.26 4.98 15.96
N ASP A 80 8.30 3.86 16.68
CA ASP A 80 9.47 3.44 17.46
C ASP A 80 10.42 2.62 16.58
N PHE A 81 11.39 3.32 16.00
CA PHE A 81 12.41 2.68 15.16
C PHE A 81 13.37 1.78 15.94
N LYS A 82 13.57 2.01 17.24
CA LYS A 82 14.46 1.18 18.05
C LYS A 82 13.84 -0.17 18.33
N SER A 83 12.57 -0.18 18.73
CA SER A 83 11.82 -1.42 18.92
C SER A 83 11.71 -2.21 17.62
N LEU A 84 11.52 -1.53 16.48
CA LEU A 84 11.52 -2.18 15.17
C LEU A 84 12.88 -2.83 14.85
N GLU A 85 13.98 -2.09 15.04
CA GLU A 85 15.33 -2.61 14.80
C GLU A 85 15.65 -3.84 15.68
N GLU A 86 15.33 -3.79 16.97
CA GLU A 86 15.51 -4.91 17.90
C GLU A 86 14.73 -6.16 17.43
N GLY A 87 13.48 -5.98 16.98
CA GLY A 87 12.67 -7.06 16.43
C GLY A 87 13.24 -7.66 15.14
N LEU A 88 13.77 -6.82 14.24
CA LEU A 88 14.42 -7.27 13.01
C LEU A 88 15.70 -8.05 13.30
N ARG A 89 16.54 -7.58 14.24
CA ARG A 89 17.76 -8.29 14.66
C ARG A 89 17.45 -9.65 15.26
N ALA A 90 16.40 -9.72 16.10
CA ALA A 90 15.95 -10.97 16.69
C ALA A 90 15.46 -11.99 15.64
N THR A 91 14.88 -11.51 14.54
CA THR A 91 14.27 -12.37 13.50
C THR A 91 15.27 -12.75 12.40
N HIS A 92 16.16 -11.83 12.01
CA HIS A 92 17.01 -11.96 10.83
C HIS A 92 18.52 -11.93 11.11
N GLY A 93 18.94 -11.84 12.38
CA GLY A 93 20.33 -11.77 12.79
C GLY A 93 20.88 -10.34 12.90
N ASP A 94 22.14 -10.20 13.28
CA ASP A 94 22.75 -8.91 13.61
C ASP A 94 23.13 -8.05 12.39
N ASP A 95 23.07 -8.61 11.18
CA ASP A 95 23.33 -7.91 9.92
C ASP A 95 22.10 -7.12 9.44
N ILE A 96 21.54 -6.30 10.32
CA ILE A 96 20.46 -5.35 10.01
C ILE A 96 21.03 -3.94 9.96
N THR A 97 20.82 -3.28 8.82
CA THR A 97 21.23 -1.91 8.55
C THR A 97 20.12 -0.90 8.87
N PRO A 98 20.44 0.39 9.05
CA PRO A 98 19.42 1.44 9.16
C PRO A 98 18.47 1.49 7.95
N GLU A 99 18.96 1.17 6.76
CA GLU A 99 18.19 1.09 5.52
C GLU A 99 17.17 -0.06 5.55
N ASP A 100 17.53 -1.20 6.17
CA ASP A 100 16.60 -2.32 6.40
C ASP A 100 15.47 -1.92 7.35
N VAL A 101 15.78 -1.19 8.42
CA VAL A 101 14.78 -0.68 9.37
C VAL A 101 13.78 0.23 8.66
N MET A 102 14.25 1.12 7.78
CA MET A 102 13.39 1.99 6.98
C MET A 102 12.57 1.19 5.96
N SER A 103 13.16 0.17 5.33
CA SER A 103 12.47 -0.70 4.38
C SER A 103 11.34 -1.47 5.06
N ALA A 104 11.58 -2.03 6.24
CA ALA A 104 10.57 -2.70 7.05
C ALA A 104 9.49 -1.73 7.56
N ALA A 105 9.85 -0.50 7.92
CA ALA A 105 8.89 0.52 8.32
C ALA A 105 7.93 0.91 7.18
N MET A 106 8.43 0.96 5.94
CA MET A 106 7.64 1.31 4.76
C MET A 106 6.82 0.14 4.22
N TYR A 107 7.41 -1.06 4.17
CA TYR A 107 6.81 -2.26 3.59
C TYR A 107 7.10 -3.51 4.42
N PRO A 108 6.51 -3.67 5.61
CA PRO A 108 6.90 -4.70 6.58
C PRO A 108 6.81 -6.12 6.02
N LYS A 109 5.69 -6.44 5.37
CA LYS A 109 5.47 -7.76 4.77
C LYS A 109 6.40 -8.02 3.58
N VAL A 110 6.57 -7.04 2.69
CA VAL A 110 7.43 -7.19 1.50
C VAL A 110 8.89 -7.34 1.91
N PHE A 111 9.33 -6.59 2.92
CA PHE A 111 10.68 -6.70 3.48
C PHE A 111 10.90 -8.09 4.08
N GLN A 112 9.95 -8.61 4.85
CA GLN A 112 10.03 -9.95 5.41
C GLN A 112 10.17 -11.01 4.30
N GLU A 113 9.29 -10.98 3.30
CA GLU A 113 9.34 -11.90 2.15
C GLU A 113 10.67 -11.78 1.39
N PHE A 114 11.22 -10.57 1.25
CA PHE A 114 12.53 -10.33 0.65
C PHE A 114 13.69 -10.91 1.46
N LYS A 115 13.69 -10.75 2.80
CA LYS A 115 14.72 -11.36 3.67
C LYS A 115 14.64 -12.88 3.67
N GLU A 116 13.44 -13.45 3.66
CA GLU A 116 13.24 -14.90 3.51
C GLU A 116 13.75 -15.41 2.16
N PHE A 117 13.46 -14.67 1.08
CA PHE A 117 13.94 -15.01 -0.26
C PHE A 117 15.47 -14.97 -0.35
N THR A 118 16.10 -13.88 0.09
CA THR A 118 17.56 -13.73 0.06
C THR A 118 18.29 -14.69 1.01
N ALA A 119 17.66 -15.10 2.12
CA ALA A 119 18.19 -16.16 2.98
C ALA A 119 18.23 -17.53 2.26
N ASN A 120 17.25 -17.82 1.42
CA ASN A 120 17.16 -19.09 0.68
C ASN A 120 18.01 -19.11 -0.60
N PHE A 121 18.08 -18.00 -1.34
CA PHE A 121 18.68 -17.95 -2.66
C PHE A 121 19.98 -17.15 -2.73
N GLY A 122 20.38 -16.47 -1.65
CA GLY A 122 21.53 -15.59 -1.63
C GLY A 122 21.33 -14.30 -2.45
N PRO A 123 22.42 -13.57 -2.73
CA PRO A 123 22.39 -12.33 -3.51
C PRO A 123 22.24 -12.63 -5.00
N VAL A 124 21.02 -12.50 -5.52
CA VAL A 124 20.68 -12.76 -6.93
C VAL A 124 20.62 -11.48 -7.78
N ASP A 125 20.88 -10.32 -7.18
CA ASP A 125 21.00 -9.02 -7.84
C ASP A 125 22.24 -8.93 -8.75
N CYS A 126 23.23 -9.80 -8.54
CA CYS A 126 24.41 -9.94 -9.39
C CYS A 126 24.16 -10.73 -10.69
N LEU A 127 23.02 -11.42 -10.81
CA LEU A 127 22.72 -12.22 -12.00
C LEU A 127 22.31 -11.31 -13.17
N SER A 128 22.70 -11.70 -14.39
CA SER A 128 22.13 -11.07 -15.59
C SER A 128 20.61 -11.23 -15.60
N THR A 129 19.87 -10.24 -16.10
CA THR A 129 18.39 -10.25 -16.08
C THR A 129 17.81 -11.50 -16.74
N ARG A 130 18.43 -12.00 -17.81
CA ARG A 130 17.99 -13.26 -18.46
C ARG A 130 18.13 -14.44 -17.51
N LEU A 131 19.28 -14.60 -16.86
CA LEU A 131 19.50 -15.72 -15.93
C LEU A 131 18.60 -15.63 -14.69
N PHE A 132 18.34 -14.42 -14.20
CA PHE A 132 17.42 -14.19 -13.07
C PHE A 132 15.96 -14.57 -13.41
N LEU A 133 15.47 -14.22 -14.60
CA LEU A 133 14.07 -14.45 -15.00
C LEU A 133 13.82 -15.84 -15.59
N ASP A 134 14.72 -16.32 -16.46
CA ASP A 134 14.50 -17.54 -17.27
C ASP A 134 15.39 -18.71 -16.83
N GLY A 135 16.43 -18.46 -16.03
CA GLY A 135 17.46 -19.44 -15.71
C GLY A 135 18.40 -19.77 -16.88
N PRO A 136 19.40 -20.65 -16.66
CA PRO A 136 20.30 -21.12 -17.69
C PRO A 136 19.63 -22.16 -18.61
N LYS A 137 20.05 -22.22 -19.87
CA LYS A 137 19.64 -23.31 -20.77
C LYS A 137 20.42 -24.59 -20.47
N ILE A 138 19.87 -25.73 -20.88
CA ILE A 138 20.59 -27.00 -20.84
C ILE A 138 21.88 -26.86 -21.64
N ALA A 139 23.01 -27.19 -21.01
CA ALA A 139 24.37 -27.08 -21.56
C ALA A 139 24.84 -25.64 -21.88
N GLU A 140 24.23 -24.62 -21.28
CA GLU A 140 24.73 -23.24 -21.33
C GLU A 140 25.87 -23.02 -20.32
N GLU A 141 26.99 -22.48 -20.81
CA GLU A 141 28.06 -21.95 -19.98
C GLU A 141 27.78 -20.46 -19.74
N PHE A 142 27.86 -20.02 -18.48
CA PHE A 142 27.62 -18.64 -18.07
C PHE A 142 28.61 -18.22 -16.98
N GLU A 143 28.89 -16.92 -16.91
CA GLU A 143 29.71 -16.27 -15.89
C GLU A 143 28.85 -15.38 -14.99
#